data_AF-A0A0D8XAM3-F1
#
_entry.id   AF-A0A0D8XAM3-F1
#
_cell.length_a   1.000
_cell.length_b   1.000
_cell.length_c   1.000
_cell.angle_alpha   90.00
_cell.angle_beta   90.00
_cell.angle_gamma   90.00
#
_symmetry.space_group_name_H-M   'P 1'
#
loop_
_entity.id
_entity.type
_entity.pdbx_description
1 polymer ?
#
loop_
_entity_poly.entity_id
_entity_poly.type
_entity_poly.pdbx_seq_one_letter_code
_entity_poly.pdbx_strand_id
1 'polypeptide(L)'
;MSGSRFEIAPVTTTTPTTTTTATPCVDRVNPRTGVSDCPNRANLCNDRLYFTLMTQQCPKTCNRCPGTPGATQAPPSTPRCQDLVSPTTGVSDCPRMSSFCRNTLYSTLMRQQCPRTCGYCT
;
A
#
# COMPACT_ATOMS: atom_id res chain seq x y z
N MET A 1 46.51 -47.16 23.88
CA MET A 1 46.18 -45.87 24.53
C MET A 1 45.76 -44.90 23.44
N SER A 2 44.50 -44.45 23.53
CA SER A 2 43.84 -43.29 22.91
C SER A 2 44.13 -42.93 21.45
N GLY A 3 43.15 -43.22 20.58
CA GLY A 3 42.95 -42.53 19.30
C GLY A 3 41.51 -42.00 19.26
N SER A 4 41.37 -40.67 19.21
CA SER A 4 40.19 -39.90 19.60
C SER A 4 39.02 -39.93 18.60
N ARG A 5 37.78 -40.01 19.12
CA ARG A 5 36.51 -39.80 18.39
C ARG A 5 36.51 -38.42 17.74
N PHE A 6 36.26 -38.36 16.42
CA PHE A 6 35.90 -37.13 15.74
C PHE A 6 34.39 -36.92 15.91
N GLU A 7 34.03 -35.94 16.74
CA GLU A 7 32.65 -35.57 17.05
C GLU A 7 32.10 -34.70 15.91
N ILE A 8 31.04 -35.15 15.25
CA ILE A 8 30.38 -34.40 14.17
C ILE A 8 29.50 -33.34 14.85
N ALA A 9 29.99 -32.11 14.89
CA ALA A 9 29.18 -30.97 15.34
C ALA A 9 28.00 -30.74 14.36
N PRO A 10 26.78 -30.48 14.83
CA PRO A 10 25.68 -30.11 13.96
C PRO A 10 25.98 -28.75 13.34
N VAL A 11 26.07 -28.69 12.01
CA VAL A 11 26.07 -27.43 11.26
C VAL A 11 24.70 -26.79 11.47
N THR A 12 24.61 -25.84 12.39
CA THR A 12 23.46 -24.95 12.52
C THR A 12 23.46 -24.03 11.30
N THR A 13 22.75 -24.47 10.25
CA THR A 13 22.33 -23.63 9.14
C THR A 13 21.54 -22.46 9.71
N THR A 14 22.23 -21.35 9.97
CA THR A 14 21.61 -20.08 10.31
C THR A 14 20.99 -19.57 9.03
N THR A 15 19.71 -19.87 8.85
CA THR A 15 18.87 -19.24 7.84
C THR A 15 19.11 -17.73 7.94
N PRO A 16 19.41 -17.00 6.85
CA PRO A 16 19.48 -15.56 6.90
C PRO A 16 18.09 -15.06 7.30
N THR A 17 17.92 -14.71 8.58
CA THR A 17 16.77 -13.98 9.05
C THR A 17 16.89 -12.61 8.40
N THR A 18 16.30 -12.47 7.21
CA THR A 18 16.04 -11.19 6.57
C THR A 18 15.33 -10.37 7.63
N THR A 19 16.08 -9.48 8.29
CA THR A 19 15.51 -8.42 9.12
C THR A 19 14.91 -7.47 8.12
N THR A 20 13.76 -7.86 7.58
CA THR A 20 12.85 -6.96 6.90
C THR A 20 12.48 -5.97 7.97
N THR A 21 13.13 -4.80 7.96
CA THR A 21 12.68 -3.62 8.69
C THR A 21 11.22 -3.45 8.28
N ALA A 22 10.30 -3.97 9.10
CA ALA A 22 8.90 -3.98 8.78
C ALA A 22 8.50 -2.52 8.66
N THR A 23 8.25 -2.06 7.44
CA THR A 23 7.70 -0.73 7.19
C THR A 23 6.53 -0.57 8.14
N PRO A 24 6.52 0.45 9.02
CA PRO A 24 5.48 0.60 10.01
C PRO A 24 4.13 0.65 9.31
N CYS A 25 3.36 -0.42 9.45
CA CYS A 25 2.01 -0.47 8.90
C CYS A 25 1.09 0.29 9.83
N VAL A 26 0.95 1.58 9.54
CA VAL A 26 0.12 2.49 10.31
C VAL A 26 -0.85 3.19 9.38
N ASP A 27 -2.02 3.52 9.91
CA ASP A 27 -2.97 4.37 9.22
C ASP A 27 -2.38 5.77 9.11
N ARG A 28 -2.54 6.36 7.93
CA ARG A 28 -2.11 7.74 7.69
C ARG A 28 -3.01 8.68 8.50
N VAL A 29 -2.37 9.71 9.03
CA VAL A 29 -3.05 10.81 9.72
C VAL A 29 -3.16 12.00 8.80
N ASN A 30 -4.20 12.79 8.99
CA ASN A 30 -4.32 14.09 8.34
C ASN A 30 -3.19 15.00 8.86
N PRO A 31 -2.30 15.52 8.01
CA PRO A 31 -1.15 16.29 8.45
C PRO A 31 -1.51 17.65 9.06
N ARG A 32 -2.75 18.14 8.89
CA ARG A 32 -3.21 19.37 9.53
C ARG A 32 -3.74 19.15 10.93
N THR A 33 -4.34 17.99 11.21
CA THR A 33 -4.99 17.70 12.50
C THR A 33 -4.24 16.66 13.33
N GLY A 34 -3.33 15.89 12.73
CA GLY A 34 -2.63 14.79 13.36
C GLY A 34 -3.50 13.55 13.63
N VAL A 35 -4.76 13.56 13.20
CA VAL A 35 -5.74 12.49 13.48
C VAL A 35 -5.95 11.62 12.24
N SER A 36 -6.12 10.31 12.44
CA SER A 36 -6.50 9.41 11.35
C SER A 36 -8.02 9.35 11.20
N ASP A 37 -8.51 9.62 9.99
CA ASP A 37 -9.92 9.44 9.63
C ASP A 37 -10.29 7.98 9.33
N CYS A 38 -9.31 7.07 9.35
CA CYS A 38 -9.48 5.66 8.98
C CYS A 38 -10.52 4.90 9.81
N PRO A 39 -10.63 5.06 11.15
CA PRO A 39 -11.65 4.36 11.94
C PRO A 39 -13.07 4.67 11.46
N ASN A 40 -13.34 5.90 11.06
CA ASN A 40 -14.64 6.34 10.56
C ASN A 40 -14.93 5.87 9.13
N ARG A 41 -13.91 5.33 8.42
CA ARG A 41 -13.99 4.89 7.03
C ARG A 41 -13.77 3.39 6.85
N ALA A 42 -13.74 2.63 7.95
CA ALA A 42 -13.47 1.19 7.91
C ALA A 42 -14.47 0.41 7.04
N ASN A 43 -15.71 0.88 6.92
CA ASN A 43 -16.72 0.31 6.02
C ASN A 43 -16.31 0.38 4.53
N LEU A 44 -15.47 1.34 4.14
CA LEU A 44 -14.96 1.49 2.78
C LEU A 44 -13.83 0.51 2.45
N CYS A 45 -13.31 -0.23 3.44
CA CYS A 45 -12.20 -1.15 3.21
C CYS A 45 -12.53 -2.13 2.07
N ASN A 46 -13.72 -2.74 2.08
CA ASN A 46 -14.13 -3.74 1.08
C ASN A 46 -14.90 -3.15 -0.10
N ASP A 47 -15.11 -1.84 -0.12
CA ASP A 47 -15.72 -1.17 -1.27
C ASP A 47 -14.72 -1.18 -2.43
N ARG A 48 -15.12 -1.72 -3.59
CA ARG A 48 -14.24 -1.82 -4.77
C ARG A 48 -13.69 -0.46 -5.21
N LEU A 49 -14.42 0.62 -5.00
CA LEU A 49 -14.02 1.99 -5.35
C LEU A 49 -12.91 2.50 -4.45
N TYR A 50 -13.03 2.21 -3.16
CA TYR A 50 -12.12 2.72 -2.13
C TYR A 50 -11.06 1.71 -1.75
N PHE A 51 -11.10 0.47 -2.26
CA PHE A 51 -10.20 -0.61 -1.89
C PHE A 51 -8.73 -0.19 -1.96
N THR A 52 -8.29 0.38 -3.07
CA THR A 52 -6.90 0.84 -3.25
C THR A 52 -6.56 2.01 -2.33
N LEU A 53 -7.46 3.01 -2.24
CA LEU A 53 -7.27 4.18 -1.37
C LEU A 53 -7.13 3.75 0.09
N MET A 54 -8.04 2.90 0.56
CA MET A 54 -8.07 2.39 1.92
C MET A 54 -6.88 1.47 2.20
N THR A 55 -6.41 0.71 1.22
CA THR A 55 -5.17 -0.07 1.34
C THR A 55 -3.93 0.82 1.55
N GLN A 56 -3.87 1.99 0.92
CA GLN A 56 -2.71 2.89 1.08
C GLN A 56 -2.81 3.82 2.27
N GLN A 57 -4.00 4.36 2.52
CA GLN A 57 -4.23 5.36 3.56
C GLN A 57 -4.53 4.71 4.90
N CYS A 58 -5.16 3.55 4.90
CA CYS A 58 -5.67 2.86 6.08
C CYS A 58 -5.27 1.37 6.12
N PRO A 59 -3.98 1.03 5.85
CA PRO A 59 -3.57 -0.37 5.77
C PRO A 59 -3.79 -1.11 7.09
N LYS A 60 -3.69 -0.44 8.24
CA LYS A 60 -3.90 -1.07 9.54
C LYS A 60 -5.38 -1.24 9.82
N THR A 61 -6.20 -0.19 9.64
CA THR A 61 -7.66 -0.27 9.81
C THR A 61 -8.28 -1.33 8.90
N CYS A 62 -7.77 -1.50 7.67
CA CYS A 62 -8.29 -2.50 6.73
C CYS A 62 -7.63 -3.88 6.84
N ASN A 63 -6.72 -4.10 7.80
CA ASN A 63 -5.97 -5.34 7.96
C ASN A 63 -5.18 -5.75 6.69
N ARG A 64 -4.56 -4.78 6.02
CA ARG A 64 -3.78 -4.94 4.78
C ARG A 64 -2.30 -4.66 4.95
N CYS A 65 -1.80 -4.82 6.17
CA CYS A 65 -0.38 -4.68 6.45
C CYS A 65 0.45 -5.72 5.71
N PRO A 66 1.58 -5.34 5.09
CA PRO A 66 2.49 -6.33 4.52
C PRO A 66 3.04 -7.23 5.64
N GLY A 67 2.99 -8.56 5.43
CA GLY A 67 3.44 -9.56 6.42
C GLY A 67 2.33 -10.21 7.25
N THR A 68 1.06 -9.83 7.05
CA THR A 68 -0.08 -10.56 7.65
C THR A 68 -0.49 -11.75 6.76
N PRO A 69 -0.71 -12.96 7.28
CA PRO A 69 -1.30 -14.06 6.51
C PRO A 69 -2.69 -13.62 6.03
N GLY A 70 -2.87 -13.45 4.71
CA GLY A 70 -4.11 -12.95 4.12
C GLY A 70 -4.08 -11.50 3.62
N ALA A 71 -2.94 -10.81 3.70
CA ALA A 71 -2.76 -9.57 2.94
C ALA A 71 -2.69 -9.92 1.44
N THR A 72 -3.85 -9.93 0.79
CA THR A 72 -3.93 -9.98 -0.67
C THR A 72 -3.24 -8.71 -1.16
N GLN A 73 -1.96 -8.83 -1.56
CA GLN A 73 -1.28 -7.77 -2.28
C GLN A 73 -2.21 -7.41 -3.43
N ALA A 74 -2.69 -6.17 -3.45
CA ALA A 74 -3.42 -5.68 -4.60
C ALA A 74 -2.55 -6.01 -5.82
N PRO A 75 -3.07 -6.72 -6.84
CA PRO A 75 -2.29 -7.04 -8.02
C PRO A 75 -1.66 -5.74 -8.52
N PRO A 76 -0.42 -5.77 -9.04
CA PRO A 76 0.19 -4.59 -9.62
C PRO A 76 -0.73 -4.11 -10.73
N SER A 77 -1.57 -3.13 -10.41
CA SER A 77 -2.41 -2.45 -11.38
C SER A 77 -1.44 -1.62 -12.18
N THR A 78 -0.94 -2.18 -13.28
CA THR A 78 -0.34 -1.40 -14.35
C THR A 78 -1.35 -0.29 -14.66
N PRO A 79 -1.08 0.97 -14.28
CA PRO A 79 -2.04 2.03 -14.51
C PRO A 79 -2.20 2.12 -16.01
N ARG A 80 -3.40 1.80 -16.52
CA ARG A 80 -3.71 2.16 -17.91
C ARG A 80 -3.58 3.67 -17.98
N CYS A 81 -3.02 4.19 -19.07
CA CYS A 81 -2.87 5.64 -19.23
C CYS A 81 -4.23 6.27 -19.53
N GLN A 82 -5.09 6.29 -18.52
CA GLN A 82 -6.45 6.80 -18.58
C GLN A 82 -6.87 7.27 -17.20
N ASP A 83 -7.54 8.42 -17.17
CA ASP A 83 -8.15 8.92 -15.96
C ASP A 83 -9.35 8.05 -15.60
N LEU A 84 -9.42 7.65 -14.33
CA LEU A 84 -10.56 6.92 -13.81
C LEU A 84 -11.78 7.82 -13.81
N VAL A 85 -12.90 7.22 -14.17
CA VAL A 85 -14.22 7.83 -14.07
C VAL A 85 -14.94 7.25 -12.86
N SER A 86 -15.78 8.05 -12.23
CA SER A 86 -16.73 7.53 -11.25
C SER A 86 -17.61 6.48 -11.95
N PRO A 87 -17.71 5.25 -11.44
CA PRO A 87 -18.56 4.22 -12.07
C PRO A 87 -20.05 4.47 -11.84
N THR A 88 -20.41 5.38 -10.94
CA THR A 88 -21.81 5.77 -10.72
C THR A 88 -22.28 6.82 -11.72
N THR A 89 -21.40 7.74 -12.11
CA THR A 89 -21.76 8.86 -13.02
C THR A 89 -21.12 8.74 -14.41
N GLY A 90 -20.11 7.90 -14.57
CA GLY A 90 -19.29 7.81 -15.78
C GLY A 90 -18.38 9.02 -16.02
N VAL A 91 -18.32 9.97 -15.08
CA VAL A 91 -17.58 11.24 -15.22
C VAL A 91 -16.25 11.16 -14.46
N SER A 92 -15.18 11.68 -15.06
CA SER A 92 -13.89 11.82 -14.37
C SER A 92 -13.83 13.12 -13.57
N ASP A 93 -13.53 13.01 -12.28
CA ASP A 93 -13.26 14.16 -11.41
C ASP A 93 -11.83 14.71 -11.59
N CYS A 94 -10.98 14.01 -12.36
CA CYS A 94 -9.58 14.35 -12.56
C CYS A 94 -9.33 15.79 -13.02
N PRO A 95 -10.10 16.37 -13.97
CA PRO A 95 -9.90 17.77 -14.38
C PRO A 95 -10.01 18.76 -13.20
N ARG A 96 -10.94 18.51 -12.28
CA ARG A 96 -11.16 19.33 -11.07
C ARG A 96 -10.09 19.07 -10.01
N MET A 97 -9.51 17.87 -10.02
CA MET A 97 -8.47 17.43 -9.09
C MET A 97 -7.03 17.72 -9.59
N SER A 98 -6.86 18.35 -10.75
CA SER A 98 -5.54 18.62 -11.36
C SER A 98 -4.56 19.39 -10.46
N SER A 99 -5.05 20.23 -9.55
CA SER A 99 -4.22 20.93 -8.56
C SER A 99 -3.55 19.98 -7.56
N PHE A 100 -4.13 18.80 -7.32
CA PHE A 100 -3.58 17.78 -6.44
C PHE A 100 -2.46 16.96 -7.09
N CYS A 101 -2.28 17.05 -8.41
CA CYS A 101 -1.18 16.38 -9.10
C CYS A 101 0.18 16.77 -8.50
N ARG A 102 0.35 18.05 -8.13
CA ARG A 102 1.58 18.57 -7.52
C ARG A 102 1.59 18.52 -5.99
N ASN A 103 0.48 18.09 -5.37
CA ASN A 103 0.40 17.99 -3.92
C ASN A 103 1.03 16.67 -3.45
N THR A 104 2.08 16.72 -2.65
CA THR A 104 2.83 15.53 -2.20
C THR A 104 1.95 14.50 -1.51
N LEU A 105 0.94 14.93 -0.76
CA LEU A 105 0.00 14.04 -0.04
C LEU A 105 -0.89 13.24 -0.99
N TYR A 106 -1.28 13.85 -2.12
CA TYR A 106 -2.24 13.28 -3.06
C TYR A 106 -1.58 12.79 -4.36
N SER A 107 -0.30 13.08 -4.59
CA SER A 107 0.42 12.75 -5.82
C SER A 107 0.41 11.26 -6.16
N THR A 108 0.46 10.38 -5.14
CA THR A 108 0.35 8.93 -5.33
C THR A 108 -1.06 8.53 -5.78
N LEU A 109 -2.09 9.09 -5.14
CA LEU A 109 -3.48 8.88 -5.52
C LEU A 109 -3.74 9.39 -6.94
N MET A 110 -3.22 10.57 -7.27
CA MET A 110 -3.34 11.19 -8.58
C MET A 110 -2.59 10.40 -9.66
N ARG A 111 -1.44 9.79 -9.34
CA ARG A 111 -0.74 8.85 -10.24
C ARG A 111 -1.58 7.63 -10.60
N GLN A 112 -2.44 7.19 -9.71
CA GLN A 112 -3.27 6.00 -9.92
C GLN A 112 -4.60 6.34 -10.55
N GLN A 113 -5.24 7.42 -10.09
CA GLN A 113 -6.59 7.79 -10.50
C GLN A 113 -6.61 8.70 -11.72
N CYS A 114 -5.61 9.57 -11.87
CA CYS A 114 -5.58 10.62 -12.87
C CYS A 114 -4.24 10.67 -13.64
N PRO A 115 -3.70 9.53 -14.11
CA PRO A 115 -2.38 9.49 -14.72
C PRO A 115 -2.29 10.35 -15.99
N ARG A 116 -3.38 10.48 -16.75
CA ARG A 116 -3.41 11.34 -17.95
C ARG A 116 -3.56 12.81 -17.58
N THR A 117 -4.53 13.17 -16.74
CA THR A 117 -4.74 14.58 -16.35
C THR A 117 -3.49 15.16 -15.69
N CYS A 118 -2.76 14.36 -14.92
CA CYS A 118 -1.53 14.79 -14.26
C CYS A 118 -0.26 14.66 -15.12
N GLY A 119 -0.36 14.14 -16.35
CA GLY A 119 0.78 13.98 -17.25
C GLY A 119 1.81 12.94 -16.79
N TYR A 120 1.39 11.94 -16.00
CA TYR A 120 2.26 10.85 -15.55
C TYR A 120 2.48 9.76 -16.59
N CYS A 121 1.72 9.81 -17.69
CA CYS A 121 1.83 8.92 -18.83
C CYS A 121 1.36 9.66 -20.10
N THR A 122 1.78 9.17 -21.26
CA THR A 122 1.45 9.71 -22.59
C THR A 122 0.87 8.62 -23.47
#